data_AF-A0AAE3B570-F1
#
_entry.id   AF-A0AAE3B570-F1
#
_cell.length_a   1.000
_cell.length_b   1.000
_cell.length_c   1.000
_cell.angle_alpha   90.00
_cell.angle_beta   90.00
_cell.angle_gamma   90.00
#
_symmetry.space_group_name_H-M   'P 1'
#
loop_
_entity.id
_entity.type
_entity.pdbx_description
1 polymer ?
#
loop_
_entity_poly.entity_id
_entity_poly.type
_entity_poly.pdbx_seq_one_letter_code
_entity_poly.pdbx_strand_id
1 'polypeptide(L)'
;MLHQPIAFLNRFRHDQSGAVAIEFVLLAPLLFALLFGIVIVGYFIGVSHSVSQLATGAARVSVVGLDTDEREELVTAYLEKASVNYPLLKQDALDTQYLLEESTPPGVTVNVTYEIDGSLLGVANSMLGLSLTDIKGSAYLAY
;
A
#
# COMPACT_ATOMS: atom_id res chain seq x y z
N MET A 1 -59.67 11.91 -33.10
CA MET A 1 -58.59 11.22 -32.34
C MET A 1 -57.28 12.04 -32.44
N LEU A 2 -57.13 13.19 -31.77
CA LEU A 2 -55.92 14.04 -31.85
C LEU A 2 -55.70 14.90 -30.57
N HIS A 3 -55.61 14.29 -29.38
CA HIS A 3 -55.31 15.02 -28.12
C HIS A 3 -54.12 14.45 -27.32
N GLN A 4 -53.44 13.42 -27.83
CA GLN A 4 -52.40 12.70 -27.08
C GLN A 4 -51.00 13.37 -26.98
N PRO A 5 -50.52 14.21 -27.92
CA PRO A 5 -49.12 14.65 -27.88
C PRO A 5 -48.84 15.71 -26.80
N ILE A 6 -49.82 16.56 -26.49
CA ILE A 6 -49.66 17.65 -25.51
C ILE A 6 -49.57 17.09 -24.08
N ALA A 7 -50.36 16.05 -23.77
CA ALA A 7 -50.34 15.39 -22.46
C ALA A 7 -49.00 14.68 -22.19
N PHE A 8 -48.40 14.07 -23.21
CA PHE A 8 -47.09 13.42 -23.11
C PHE A 8 -45.97 14.43 -22.80
N LEU A 9 -45.93 15.56 -23.52
CA LEU A 9 -44.96 16.63 -23.28
C LEU A 9 -45.09 17.25 -21.89
N ASN A 10 -46.31 17.44 -21.39
CA ASN A 10 -46.54 18.01 -20.05
C ASN A 10 -46.14 17.05 -18.94
N ARG A 11 -46.35 15.74 -19.15
CA ARG A 11 -45.91 14.67 -18.23
C ARG A 11 -44.39 14.55 -18.20
N PHE A 12 -43.72 14.61 -19.35
CA PHE A 12 -42.26 14.59 -19.44
C PHE A 12 -41.62 15.82 -18.74
N ARG A 13 -42.24 17.00 -18.84
CA ARG A 13 -41.78 18.21 -18.13
C ARG A 13 -42.00 18.17 -16.61
N HIS A 14 -42.96 17.39 -16.12
CA HIS A 14 -43.21 17.19 -14.68
C HIS A 14 -42.50 15.96 -14.12
N ASP A 15 -41.78 15.20 -14.94
CA ASP A 15 -41.15 13.96 -14.52
C ASP A 15 -39.86 14.25 -13.73
N GLN A 16 -39.94 14.12 -12.41
CA GLN A 16 -38.80 14.32 -11.49
C GLN A 16 -37.98 13.05 -11.25
N SER A 17 -38.31 11.93 -11.90
CA SER A 17 -37.59 10.66 -11.70
C SER A 17 -36.10 10.75 -12.06
N GLY A 18 -35.71 11.68 -12.95
CA GLY A 18 -34.32 11.95 -13.32
C GLY A 18 -33.54 12.88 -12.36
N ALA A 19 -34.21 13.56 -11.42
CA ALA A 19 -33.55 14.51 -10.52
C ALA A 19 -32.50 13.81 -9.63
N VAL A 20 -32.84 12.63 -9.10
CA VAL A 20 -31.94 11.79 -8.29
C VAL A 20 -30.70 11.36 -9.08
N ALA A 21 -30.84 11.08 -10.39
CA ALA A 21 -29.71 10.71 -11.23
C ALA A 21 -28.74 11.87 -11.42
N ILE A 22 -29.25 13.10 -11.54
CA ILE A 22 -28.43 14.31 -11.66
C ILE A 22 -27.71 14.59 -10.34
N GLU A 23 -28.40 14.49 -9.20
CA GLU A 23 -27.78 14.64 -7.87
C GLU A 23 -26.67 13.61 -7.65
N PHE A 24 -26.91 12.35 -8.03
CA PHE A 24 -25.90 11.30 -7.94
C PHE A 24 -24.69 11.59 -8.83
N VAL A 25 -24.88 12.05 -10.06
CA VAL A 25 -23.76 12.40 -10.96
C VAL A 25 -22.87 13.51 -10.39
N LEU A 26 -23.44 14.45 -9.62
CA LEU A 26 -22.68 15.51 -8.96
C LEU A 26 -21.94 15.00 -7.71
N LEU A 27 -22.56 14.11 -6.93
CA LEU A 27 -22.00 13.63 -5.66
C LEU A 27 -21.06 12.42 -5.83
N ALA A 28 -21.33 11.56 -6.80
CA ALA A 28 -20.58 10.31 -7.01
C ALA A 28 -19.08 10.53 -7.23
N PRO A 29 -18.61 11.53 -8.02
CA PRO A 29 -17.18 11.80 -8.16
C PRO A 29 -16.50 12.10 -6.82
N LEU A 30 -17.14 12.90 -5.96
CA LEU A 30 -16.63 13.23 -4.64
C LEU A 30 -16.64 12.00 -3.72
N LEU A 31 -17.73 11.22 -3.75
CA LEU A 31 -17.87 10.00 -2.97
C LEU A 31 -16.80 8.97 -3.36
N PHE A 32 -16.57 8.75 -4.65
CA PHE A 32 -15.54 7.83 -5.14
C PHE A 32 -14.14 8.35 -4.85
N ALA A 33 -13.88 9.64 -5.00
CA ALA A 33 -12.60 10.24 -4.62
C ALA A 33 -12.30 10.01 -3.14
N LEU A 34 -13.29 10.21 -2.26
CA LEU A 34 -13.15 9.96 -0.82
C LEU A 34 -12.95 8.47 -0.52
N LEU A 35 -13.76 7.60 -1.12
CA LEU A 35 -13.70 6.15 -0.91
C LEU A 35 -12.33 5.60 -1.34
N PHE A 36 -11.92 5.87 -2.58
CA PHE A 36 -10.63 5.43 -3.09
C PHE A 36 -9.48 6.08 -2.35
N GLY A 37 -9.59 7.37 -1.99
CA GLY A 37 -8.61 8.05 -1.15
C GLY A 37 -8.38 7.34 0.19
N ILE A 38 -9.44 6.98 0.89
CA ILE A 38 -9.35 6.23 2.16
C ILE A 38 -8.69 4.86 1.94
N VAL A 39 -9.10 4.12 0.90
CA VAL A 39 -8.53 2.80 0.59
C VAL A 39 -7.04 2.90 0.25
N ILE A 40 -6.65 3.85 -0.59
CA ILE A 40 -5.26 4.07 -1.02
C ILE A 40 -4.38 4.45 0.17
N VAL A 41 -4.83 5.41 0.99
CA VAL A 41 -4.09 5.86 2.17
C VAL A 41 -3.99 4.74 3.21
N GLY A 42 -5.06 4.00 3.46
CA GLY A 42 -5.05 2.86 4.36
C GLY A 42 -4.10 1.76 3.90
N TYR A 43 -4.11 1.44 2.60
CA TYR A 43 -3.20 0.47 2.02
C TYR A 43 -1.74 0.93 2.08
N PHE A 44 -1.44 2.21 1.81
CA PHE A 44 -0.11 2.79 1.98
C PHE A 44 0.41 2.59 3.41
N ILE A 45 -0.37 3.00 4.41
CA ILE A 45 -0.01 2.86 5.82
C ILE A 45 0.21 1.38 6.18
N GLY A 46 -0.66 0.49 5.72
CA GLY A 46 -0.54 -0.95 5.96
C GLY A 46 0.75 -1.55 5.39
N VAL A 47 1.11 -1.19 4.15
CA VAL A 47 2.37 -1.61 3.51
C VAL A 47 3.57 -1.01 4.25
N SER A 48 3.60 0.30 4.52
CA SER A 48 4.70 0.95 5.25
C SER A 48 4.93 0.34 6.63
N HIS A 49 3.86 0.00 7.34
CA HIS A 49 3.97 -0.68 8.62
C HIS A 49 4.52 -2.10 8.46
N SER A 50 4.04 -2.85 7.47
CA SER A 50 4.52 -4.21 7.19
C SER A 50 6.01 -4.23 6.84
N VAL A 51 6.48 -3.33 5.98
CA VAL A 51 7.89 -3.16 5.61
C VAL A 51 8.75 -2.86 6.86
N SER A 52 8.30 -1.93 7.69
CA SER A 52 9.01 -1.57 8.93
C SER A 52 9.06 -2.71 9.94
N GLN A 53 7.95 -3.45 10.08
CA GLN A 53 7.88 -4.63 10.94
C GLN A 53 8.77 -5.76 10.42
N LEU A 54 8.85 -5.96 9.10
CA LEU A 54 9.72 -6.95 8.47
C LEU A 54 11.19 -6.64 8.78
N ALA A 55 11.64 -5.40 8.56
CA ALA A 55 13.01 -4.97 8.87
C ALA A 55 13.33 -5.18 10.36
N THR A 56 12.40 -4.78 11.25
CA THR A 56 12.57 -4.94 12.71
C THR A 56 12.62 -6.40 13.13
N GLY A 57 11.75 -7.25 12.56
CA GLY A 57 11.72 -8.68 12.83
C GLY A 57 13.00 -9.37 12.39
N ALA A 58 13.48 -9.04 11.19
CA ALA A 58 14.75 -9.53 10.67
C ALA A 58 15.92 -9.14 11.58
N ALA A 59 16.05 -7.85 11.92
CA ALA A 59 17.09 -7.37 12.82
C ALA A 59 17.02 -8.06 14.20
N ARG A 60 15.82 -8.31 14.74
CA ARG A 60 15.66 -9.01 16.03
C ARG A 60 16.15 -10.46 15.97
N VAL A 61 15.90 -11.15 14.86
CA VAL A 61 16.27 -12.56 14.70
C VAL A 61 17.79 -12.73 14.59
N SER A 62 18.52 -11.71 14.10
CA SER A 62 19.99 -11.74 14.08
C SER A 62 20.63 -11.85 15.48
N VAL A 63 19.95 -11.46 16.55
CA VAL A 63 20.51 -11.57 17.93
C VAL A 63 20.75 -13.02 18.33
N VAL A 64 20.00 -13.97 17.75
CA VAL A 64 20.07 -15.38 18.13
C VAL A 64 21.34 -16.05 17.58
N GLY A 65 21.92 -15.51 16.51
CA GLY A 65 23.13 -16.06 15.89
C GLY A 65 24.39 -15.83 16.73
N LEU A 66 25.23 -16.86 16.79
CA LEU A 66 26.47 -16.89 17.57
C LEU A 66 27.62 -16.18 16.84
N ASP A 67 27.63 -16.23 15.51
CA ASP A 67 28.62 -15.58 14.64
C ASP A 67 27.95 -14.83 13.47
N THR A 68 28.73 -14.09 12.68
CA THR A 68 28.22 -13.24 11.61
C THR A 68 27.50 -14.01 10.50
N ASP A 69 27.94 -15.22 10.21
CA ASP A 69 27.43 -16.05 9.11
C ASP A 69 26.07 -16.63 9.50
N GLU A 70 25.95 -17.16 10.74
CA GLU A 70 24.68 -17.64 11.28
C GLU A 70 23.65 -16.51 11.37
N ARG A 71 24.08 -15.29 11.72
CA ARG A 71 23.18 -14.12 11.76
C ARG A 71 22.61 -13.76 10.40
N GLU A 72 23.45 -13.75 9.37
CA GLU A 72 23.02 -13.46 8.01
C GLU A 72 22.07 -14.56 7.49
N GLU A 73 22.35 -15.82 7.77
CA GLU A 73 21.48 -16.95 7.40
C GLU A 73 20.10 -16.81 8.06
N LEU A 74 20.06 -16.51 9.37
CA LEU A 74 18.82 -16.32 10.12
C LEU A 74 18.00 -15.12 9.62
N VAL A 75 18.66 -14.00 9.31
CA VAL A 75 18.02 -12.81 8.73
C VAL A 75 17.44 -13.15 7.35
N THR A 76 18.23 -13.78 6.49
CA THR A 76 17.82 -14.16 5.14
C THR A 76 16.62 -15.09 5.17
N ALA A 77 16.66 -16.14 5.99
CA ALA A 77 15.55 -17.08 6.15
C ALA A 77 14.27 -16.42 6.70
N TYR A 78 14.40 -15.36 7.50
CA TYR A 78 13.25 -14.56 7.95
C TYR A 78 12.66 -13.71 6.82
N LEU A 79 13.51 -13.06 6.02
CA LEU A 79 13.11 -12.22 4.89
C LEU A 79 12.48 -13.03 3.74
N GLU A 80 12.91 -14.27 3.51
CA GLU A 80 12.29 -15.18 2.54
C GLU A 80 10.83 -15.54 2.88
N LYS A 81 10.45 -15.40 4.15
CA LYS A 81 9.08 -15.62 4.64
C LYS A 81 8.26 -14.33 4.76
N ALA A 82 8.74 -13.23 4.20
CA ALA A 82 8.10 -11.92 4.29
C ALA A 82 6.64 -11.95 3.85
N SER A 83 6.35 -12.47 2.65
CA SER A 83 4.98 -12.55 2.12
C SER A 83 4.04 -13.45 2.93
N VAL A 84 4.58 -14.45 3.64
CA VAL A 84 3.82 -15.33 4.54
C VAL A 84 3.46 -14.60 5.83
N ASN A 85 4.43 -13.89 6.41
CA ASN A 85 4.27 -13.20 7.69
C ASN A 85 3.56 -11.84 7.54
N TYR A 86 3.64 -11.22 6.38
CA TYR A 86 3.11 -9.89 6.07
C TYR A 86 2.31 -9.93 4.76
N PRO A 87 1.01 -10.29 4.80
CA PRO A 87 0.20 -10.59 3.61
C PRO A 87 -0.01 -9.43 2.62
N LEU A 88 0.31 -8.19 3.03
CA LEU A 88 0.26 -7.02 2.14
C LEU A 88 1.51 -6.90 1.26
N LEU A 89 2.57 -7.65 1.56
CA LEU A 89 3.83 -7.63 0.83
C LEU A 89 3.87 -8.79 -0.17
N LYS A 90 4.35 -8.51 -1.38
CA LYS A 90 4.71 -9.52 -2.36
C LYS A 90 6.22 -9.74 -2.35
N GLN A 91 6.65 -11.00 -2.40
CA GLN A 91 8.07 -11.36 -2.28
C GLN A 91 8.91 -10.83 -3.45
N ASP A 92 8.35 -10.81 -4.66
CA ASP A 92 8.96 -10.34 -5.89
C ASP A 92 9.11 -8.81 -5.96
N ALA A 93 8.44 -8.07 -5.09
CA ALA A 93 8.51 -6.62 -4.98
C ALA A 93 9.42 -6.14 -3.83
N LEU A 94 10.09 -7.06 -3.13
CA LEU A 94 11.01 -6.73 -2.03
C LEU A 94 12.45 -6.72 -2.52
N ASP A 95 13.15 -5.64 -2.21
CA ASP A 95 14.61 -5.56 -2.23
C ASP A 95 15.11 -5.42 -0.79
N THR A 96 16.00 -6.30 -0.37
CA THR A 96 16.43 -6.40 1.02
C THR A 96 17.93 -6.41 1.13
N GLN A 97 18.47 -5.65 2.08
CA GLN A 97 19.89 -5.56 2.33
C GLN A 97 20.18 -5.80 3.80
N TYR A 98 21.10 -6.73 4.06
CA TYR A 98 21.70 -6.95 5.37
C TYR A 98 23.08 -6.27 5.41
N LEU A 99 23.33 -5.47 6.45
CA LEU A 99 24.61 -4.81 6.66
C LEU A 99 25.11 -5.10 8.07
N LEU A 100 26.35 -5.55 8.16
CA LEU A 100 27.09 -5.61 9.40
C LEU A 100 27.65 -4.21 9.70
N GLU A 101 27.37 -3.70 10.89
CA GLU A 101 27.88 -2.44 11.37
C GLU A 101 29.09 -2.71 12.28
N GLU A 102 30.28 -2.31 11.85
CA GLU A 102 31.52 -2.38 12.64
C GLU A 102 31.60 -1.27 13.71
N SER A 103 30.46 -0.85 14.25
CA SER A 103 30.37 0.14 15.33
C SER A 103 30.81 -0.44 16.68
N THR A 104 30.97 0.42 17.67
CA THR A 104 31.20 0.01 19.07
C THR A 104 30.02 0.48 19.93
N PRO A 105 29.10 -0.40 20.38
CA PRO A 105 29.05 -1.85 20.16
C PRO A 105 28.71 -2.25 18.71
N PRO A 106 29.08 -3.46 18.28
CA PRO A 106 28.78 -3.95 16.95
C PRO A 106 27.26 -4.08 16.75
N GLY A 107 26.84 -4.04 15.49
CA GLY A 107 25.42 -4.07 15.17
C GLY A 107 25.11 -4.64 13.80
N VAL A 108 23.82 -4.71 13.52
CA VAL A 108 23.25 -5.09 12.23
C VAL A 108 22.24 -4.03 11.84
N THR A 109 22.28 -3.63 10.56
CA THR A 109 21.23 -2.86 9.91
C THR A 109 20.55 -3.74 8.87
N VAL A 110 19.22 -3.86 8.94
CA VAL A 110 18.41 -4.48 7.87
C VAL A 110 17.62 -3.38 7.17
N ASN A 111 17.87 -3.20 5.88
CA ASN A 111 17.10 -2.32 5.01
C ASN A 111 16.14 -3.15 4.15
N VAL A 112 14.90 -2.69 4.07
CA VAL A 112 13.86 -3.27 3.22
C VAL A 112 13.28 -2.16 2.37
N THR A 113 13.33 -2.35 1.05
CA THR A 113 12.68 -1.50 0.05
C THR A 113 11.57 -2.31 -0.59
N TYR A 114 10.39 -1.70 -0.73
CA TYR A 114 9.23 -2.30 -1.35
C TYR A 114 8.81 -1.48 -2.57
N GLU A 115 8.87 -2.10 -3.74
CA GLU A 115 8.45 -1.52 -5.00
C GLU A 115 6.93 -1.44 -5.06
N ILE A 116 6.39 -0.25 -5.37
CA ILE A 116 4.93 -0.06 -5.39
C ILE A 116 4.32 -0.31 -6.77
N ASP A 117 5.16 -0.48 -7.79
CA ASP A 117 4.74 -0.75 -9.15
C ASP A 117 3.95 -2.07 -9.26
N GLY A 118 2.91 -2.08 -10.09
CA GLY A 118 2.01 -3.23 -10.20
C GLY A 118 1.12 -3.49 -8.97
N SER A 119 1.06 -2.55 -8.01
CA SER A 119 0.12 -2.56 -6.88
C SER A 119 -0.97 -1.48 -7.02
N LEU A 120 -1.94 -1.48 -6.10
CA LEU A 120 -2.96 -0.43 -6.01
C LEU A 120 -2.33 0.97 -5.84
N LEU A 121 -1.18 1.06 -5.15
CA LEU A 121 -0.43 2.31 -4.99
C LEU A 121 0.20 2.76 -6.29
N GLY A 122 0.72 1.85 -7.12
CA GLY A 122 1.27 2.19 -8.43
C GLY A 122 0.20 2.81 -9.35
N VAL A 123 -1.02 2.26 -9.33
CA VAL A 123 -2.17 2.84 -10.05
C VAL A 123 -2.50 4.23 -9.53
N ALA A 124 -2.61 4.39 -8.20
CA ALA A 124 -2.88 5.68 -7.59
C ALA A 124 -1.78 6.72 -7.87
N ASN A 125 -0.51 6.30 -7.80
CA ASN A 125 0.67 7.11 -8.07
C ASN A 125 0.65 7.66 -9.49
N SER A 126 0.33 6.81 -10.48
CA SER A 126 0.20 7.22 -11.88
C SER A 126 -0.98 8.17 -12.10
N MET A 127 -2.14 7.89 -11.49
CA MET A 127 -3.32 8.75 -11.62
C MET A 127 -3.15 10.12 -10.98
N LEU A 128 -2.45 10.20 -9.84
CA LEU A 128 -2.29 11.41 -9.05
C LEU A 128 -0.97 12.16 -9.32
N GLY A 129 -0.06 11.57 -10.10
CA GLY A 129 1.23 12.17 -10.44
C GLY A 129 2.20 12.30 -9.26
N LEU A 130 2.19 11.34 -8.32
CA LEU A 130 2.88 11.48 -7.02
C LEU A 130 4.39 11.15 -7.06
N SER A 131 4.91 10.63 -8.17
CA SER A 131 6.32 10.25 -8.35
C SER A 131 6.90 9.37 -7.21
N LEU A 132 6.04 8.57 -6.55
CA LEU A 132 6.44 7.57 -5.57
C LEU A 132 6.92 6.32 -6.32
N THR A 133 8.10 5.83 -5.99
CA THR A 133 8.68 4.60 -6.58
C THR A 133 8.64 3.44 -5.59
N ASP A 134 8.95 3.73 -4.33
CA ASP A 134 9.20 2.71 -3.33
C ASP A 134 8.80 3.15 -1.91
N ILE A 135 8.68 2.16 -1.03
CA ILE A 135 8.46 2.33 0.41
C ILE A 135 9.63 1.67 1.13
N LYS A 136 10.31 2.44 1.99
CA LYS A 136 11.48 1.96 2.73
C LYS A 136 11.16 1.74 4.20
N GLY A 137 11.78 0.71 4.78
CA GLY A 137 11.89 0.51 6.21
C GLY A 137 13.29 0.05 6.55
N SER A 138 13.80 0.51 7.69
CA SER A 138 15.09 0.06 8.21
C SER A 138 14.99 -0.22 9.70
N ALA A 139 15.83 -1.14 10.16
CA ALA A 139 15.99 -1.41 11.58
C ALA A 139 17.46 -1.66 11.89
N TYR A 140 17.96 -0.95 12.89
CA TYR A 140 19.27 -1.16 13.47
C TYR A 140 19.13 -1.90 14.80
N LEU A 141 20.04 -2.85 15.04
CA LEU A 141 20.14 -3.54 16.31
C LEU A 141 21.62 -3.69 16.69
N ALA A 142 21.96 -3.24 17.90
CA ALA A 142 23.26 -3.43 18.52
C ALA A 142 23.28 -4.69 19.41
N TYR A 143 24.42 -5.38 19.48
CA TYR A 143 24.63 -6.59 20.29
C TYR A 143 25.94 -6.58 21.07
#